data_AF-A0AAW9KKR3-F1
#
_entry.id   AF-A0AAW9KKR3-F1
#
_cell.length_a   1.000
_cell.length_b   1.000
_cell.length_c   1.000
_cell.angle_alpha   90.00
_cell.angle_beta   90.00
_cell.angle_gamma   90.00
#
_symmetry.space_group_name_H-M   'P 1'
#
loop_
_entity.id
_entity.type
_entity.pdbx_description
1 polymer ?
#
loop_
_entity_poly.entity_id
_entity_poly.type
_entity_poly.pdbx_seq_one_letter_code
_entity_poly.pdbx_strand_id
1 'polypeptide(L)'
;MTSRNKDGKDNVFTVGWTGTICTKPPMLSISIRPERLSYEYISETKEFIVNMPSSKMVKAVDYCGVKPGRKFDKIKDMGFTMKEGANVNVPYIDECPVAIECKVKDIIKLGTHDMF
;
A
#
# COMPACT_ATOMS: atom_id res chain seq x y z
N MET A 1 3.22 -0.50 1.74
CA MET A 1 1.99 0.23 1.38
C MET A 1 0.84 -0.33 2.19
N THR A 2 -0.07 0.52 2.62
CA THR A 2 -1.28 0.14 3.35
C THR A 2 -2.51 0.46 2.52
N SER A 3 -3.57 -0.33 2.72
CA SER A 3 -4.85 -0.23 2.00
C SER A 3 -5.97 -0.69 2.92
N ARG A 4 -7.13 -0.03 2.85
CA ARG A 4 -8.35 -0.39 3.57
C ARG A 4 -9.47 -0.68 2.56
N ASN A 5 -10.27 -1.72 2.81
CA ASN A 5 -11.47 -2.02 2.00
C ASN A 5 -12.72 -1.31 2.57
N LYS A 6 -13.88 -1.42 1.90
CA LYS A 6 -15.11 -0.77 2.40
C LYS A 6 -15.63 -1.32 3.73
N ASP A 7 -15.27 -2.55 4.09
CA ASP A 7 -15.64 -3.15 5.39
C ASP A 7 -14.71 -2.71 6.54
N GLY A 8 -13.76 -1.82 6.27
CA GLY A 8 -12.78 -1.37 7.27
C GLY A 8 -11.64 -2.36 7.55
N LYS A 9 -11.43 -3.36 6.69
CA LYS A 9 -10.31 -4.29 6.81
C LYS A 9 -9.05 -3.71 6.22
N ASP A 10 -7.99 -3.70 7.03
CA ASP A 10 -6.69 -3.19 6.67
C ASP A 10 -5.75 -4.30 6.16
N ASN A 11 -4.90 -3.95 5.22
CA ASN A 11 -3.83 -4.82 4.76
C ASN A 11 -2.57 -4.01 4.44
N VAL A 12 -1.41 -4.64 4.62
CA VAL A 12 -0.10 -4.09 4.27
C VAL A 12 0.59 -4.99 3.25
N PHE A 13 1.24 -4.43 2.24
CA PHE A 13 2.07 -5.18 1.32
C PHE A 13 3.25 -4.36 0.79
N THR A 14 4.24 -5.06 0.26
CA THR A 14 5.43 -4.44 -0.34
C THR A 14 5.27 -4.33 -1.84
N VAL A 15 5.58 -3.14 -2.37
CA VAL A 15 5.63 -2.84 -3.80
C VAL A 15 7.04 -2.39 -4.14
N GLY A 16 7.67 -3.06 -5.11
CA GLY A 16 8.96 -2.64 -5.65
C GLY A 16 8.84 -1.76 -6.90
N TRP A 17 7.72 -1.84 -7.61
CA TRP A 17 7.48 -1.07 -8.84
C TRP A 17 6.69 0.18 -8.47
N THR A 18 7.43 1.21 -8.03
CA THR A 18 6.89 2.49 -7.61
C THR A 18 7.86 3.60 -7.99
N GLY A 19 7.33 4.78 -8.33
CA GLY A 19 8.17 5.92 -8.69
C GLY A 19 7.37 7.20 -8.88
N THR A 20 8.07 8.34 -8.81
CA THR A 20 7.46 9.65 -9.11
C THR A 20 7.17 9.76 -10.60
N ILE A 21 5.94 10.13 -10.95
CA ILE A 21 5.51 10.41 -12.34
C ILE A 21 5.55 11.91 -12.62
N CYS A 22 5.17 12.74 -11.66
CA CYS A 22 5.06 14.18 -11.84
C CYS A 22 5.30 14.93 -10.54
N THR A 23 5.93 16.09 -10.62
CA THR A 23 6.16 16.99 -9.47
C THR A 23 4.96 17.92 -9.23
N LYS A 24 4.25 18.36 -10.29
CA LYS A 24 3.13 19.31 -10.19
C LYS A 24 2.05 19.00 -11.25
N PRO A 25 0.86 18.51 -10.85
CA PRO A 25 0.51 18.06 -9.49
C PRO A 25 1.38 16.84 -9.09
N PRO A 26 1.67 16.66 -7.78
CA PRO A 26 2.46 15.53 -7.32
C PRO A 26 1.75 14.22 -7.64
N MET A 27 2.42 13.34 -8.38
CA MET A 27 1.89 12.03 -8.77
C MET A 27 3.01 10.99 -8.67
N LEU A 28 2.64 9.80 -8.21
CA LEU A 28 3.48 8.60 -8.23
C LEU A 28 2.72 7.46 -8.90
N SER A 29 3.45 6.48 -9.42
CA SER A 29 2.89 5.22 -9.89
C SER A 29 3.14 4.13 -8.87
N ILE A 30 2.23 3.15 -8.87
CA ILE A 30 2.48 1.82 -8.36
C ILE A 30 1.97 0.77 -9.34
N SER A 31 2.74 -0.29 -9.55
CA SER A 31 2.28 -1.42 -10.37
C SER A 31 1.93 -2.60 -9.48
N ILE A 32 0.67 -3.02 -9.54
CA ILE A 32 0.12 -4.09 -8.69
C ILE A 32 -0.43 -5.20 -9.59
N ARG A 33 -0.13 -6.45 -9.25
CA ARG A 33 -0.78 -7.59 -9.90
C ARG A 33 -2.20 -7.79 -9.38
N PRO A 34 -3.18 -8.11 -10.24
CA PRO A 34 -4.58 -8.32 -9.84
C PRO A 34 -4.80 -9.34 -8.72
N GLU A 35 -3.92 -10.34 -8.56
CA GLU A 35 -4.08 -11.37 -7.54
C GLU A 35 -3.75 -10.89 -6.11
N ARG A 36 -3.09 -9.73 -5.97
CA ARG A 36 -2.74 -9.16 -4.66
C ARG A 36 -4.01 -8.67 -3.96
N LEU A 37 -4.18 -9.00 -2.67
CA LEU A 37 -5.32 -8.52 -1.88
C LEU A 37 -5.49 -6.99 -1.93
N SER A 38 -4.38 -6.24 -1.82
CA SER A 38 -4.44 -4.77 -1.90
C SER A 38 -4.84 -4.24 -3.26
N TYR A 39 -4.74 -5.01 -4.36
CA TYR A 39 -5.30 -4.60 -5.65
C TYR A 39 -6.82 -4.41 -5.51
N GLU A 40 -7.50 -5.38 -4.91
CA GLU A 40 -8.95 -5.35 -4.68
C GLU A 40 -9.33 -4.15 -3.80
N TYR A 41 -8.62 -3.97 -2.68
CA TYR A 41 -8.92 -2.90 -1.72
C TYR A 41 -8.75 -1.52 -2.35
N ILE A 42 -7.60 -1.29 -3.01
CA ILE A 42 -7.30 -0.01 -3.65
C ILE A 42 -8.21 0.24 -4.85
N SER A 43 -8.54 -0.80 -5.62
CA SER A 43 -9.48 -0.66 -6.75
C SER A 43 -10.87 -0.28 -6.28
N GLU A 44 -11.28 -0.76 -5.12
CA GLU A 44 -12.57 -0.50 -4.52
C GLU A 44 -12.67 0.90 -3.89
N THR A 45 -11.68 1.29 -3.08
CA THR A 45 -11.73 2.52 -2.28
C THR A 45 -11.03 3.71 -2.92
N LYS A 46 -10.16 3.46 -3.93
CA LYS A 46 -9.33 4.47 -4.60
C LYS A 46 -8.39 5.22 -3.67
N GLU A 47 -8.07 4.66 -2.51
CA GLU A 47 -7.19 5.29 -1.52
C GLU A 47 -6.12 4.29 -1.02
N PHE A 48 -4.91 4.81 -0.77
CA PHE A 48 -3.80 4.04 -0.22
C PHE A 48 -2.76 4.95 0.42
N ILE A 49 -1.87 4.38 1.24
CA ILE A 49 -0.70 5.11 1.77
C ILE A 49 0.61 4.41 1.39
N VAL A 50 1.53 5.18 0.81
CA VAL A 50 2.92 4.77 0.63
C VAL A 50 3.67 4.99 1.93
N ASN A 51 4.08 3.89 2.56
CA ASN A 51 4.86 3.94 3.79
C ASN A 51 6.31 3.69 3.40
N MET A 52 7.21 4.63 3.66
CA MET A 52 8.65 4.47 3.36
C MET A 52 9.37 3.85 4.56
N PRO A 53 9.76 2.57 4.50
CA PRO A 53 10.40 1.89 5.62
C PRO A 53 11.87 2.32 5.77
N SER A 54 12.43 2.12 6.96
CA SER A 54 13.88 2.21 7.18
C SER A 54 14.58 0.86 6.95
N SER A 55 15.91 0.87 6.86
CA SER A 55 16.72 -0.36 6.75
C SER A 55 16.53 -1.34 7.91
N LYS A 56 16.07 -0.86 9.08
CA LYS A 56 15.77 -1.71 10.24
C LYS A 56 14.54 -2.61 10.01
N MET A 57 13.69 -2.26 9.05
CA MET A 57 12.42 -2.96 8.78
C MET A 57 12.52 -3.98 7.63
N VAL A 58 13.72 -4.23 7.09
CA VAL A 58 13.91 -5.10 5.90
C VAL A 58 13.21 -6.45 6.02
N LYS A 59 13.30 -7.11 7.19
CA LYS A 59 12.63 -8.41 7.42
C LYS A 59 11.10 -8.30 7.35
N ALA A 60 10.54 -7.24 7.92
CA ALA A 60 9.10 -7.01 7.91
C ALA A 60 8.60 -6.64 6.51
N VAL A 61 9.37 -5.84 5.77
CA VAL A 61 9.11 -5.49 4.37
C VAL A 61 9.14 -6.74 3.49
N ASP A 62 10.11 -7.63 3.65
CA ASP A 62 10.18 -8.89 2.90
C ASP A 62 8.96 -9.78 3.22
N TYR A 63 8.67 -9.99 4.51
CA TYR A 63 7.50 -10.74 4.98
C TYR A 63 6.20 -10.22 4.34
N CYS A 64 6.00 -8.90 4.33
CA CYS A 64 4.82 -8.27 3.76
C CYS A 64 4.72 -8.40 2.24
N GLY A 65 5.85 -8.62 1.55
CA GLY A 65 5.93 -8.80 0.10
C GLY A 65 5.64 -10.24 -0.35
N VAL A 66 5.98 -11.23 0.46
CA VAL A 66 5.90 -12.67 0.09
C VAL A 66 4.73 -13.40 0.72
N LYS A 67 4.17 -12.93 1.85
CA LYS A 67 3.03 -13.58 2.49
C LYS A 67 1.68 -13.10 1.95
N PRO A 68 0.77 -14.02 1.60
CA PRO A 68 -0.53 -13.67 1.04
C PRO A 68 -1.45 -13.06 2.11
N GLY A 69 -1.88 -11.80 1.90
CA GLY A 69 -2.76 -11.10 2.85
C GLY A 69 -4.15 -11.72 3.01
N ARG A 70 -4.58 -12.59 2.07
CA ARG A 70 -5.83 -13.35 2.22
C ARG A 70 -5.76 -14.45 3.29
N LYS A 71 -4.55 -14.84 3.71
CA LYS A 71 -4.32 -15.92 4.69
C LYS A 71 -3.68 -15.41 5.99
N PHE A 72 -2.92 -14.33 5.91
CA PHE A 72 -2.14 -13.81 7.03
C PHE A 72 -2.53 -12.37 7.33
N ASP A 73 -2.78 -12.09 8.61
CA ASP A 73 -2.88 -10.73 9.12
C ASP A 73 -1.45 -10.19 9.33
N LYS A 74 -0.89 -9.64 8.26
CA LYS A 74 0.49 -9.16 8.24
C LYS A 74 0.74 -7.99 9.20
N ILE A 75 -0.29 -7.21 9.51
CA ILE A 75 -0.19 -6.08 10.45
C ILE A 75 0.04 -6.64 11.84
N LYS A 76 -0.82 -7.58 12.26
CA LYS A 76 -0.69 -8.28 13.54
C LYS A 76 0.58 -9.11 13.62
N ASP A 77 0.91 -9.87 12.59
CA ASP A 77 2.10 -10.75 12.56
C ASP A 77 3.40 -9.96 12.76
N MET A 78 3.48 -8.75 12.20
CA MET A 78 4.66 -7.88 12.32
C MET A 78 4.59 -6.91 13.50
N GLY A 79 3.46 -6.86 14.22
CA GLY A 79 3.27 -5.97 15.37
C GLY A 79 3.32 -4.50 15.01
N PHE A 80 2.83 -4.11 13.82
CA PHE A 80 2.85 -2.71 13.40
C PHE A 80 1.86 -1.85 14.18
N THR A 81 2.29 -0.64 14.52
CA THR A 81 1.44 0.40 15.09
C THR A 81 0.74 1.16 13.97
N MET A 82 -0.57 0.97 13.85
CA MET A 82 -1.36 1.63 12.81
C MET A 82 -1.92 2.97 13.33
N LYS A 83 -1.79 4.03 12.53
CA LYS A 83 -2.39 5.35 12.81
C LYS A 83 -3.25 5.80 11.64
N GLU A 84 -4.36 6.47 11.91
CA GLU A 84 -5.27 6.93 10.86
C GLU A 84 -4.66 8.03 9.99
N GLY A 85 -4.92 7.96 8.68
CA GLY A 85 -4.56 9.01 7.73
C GLY A 85 -5.36 10.30 7.96
N ALA A 86 -4.81 11.43 7.54
CA ALA A 86 -5.41 12.75 7.69
C ALA A 86 -6.39 13.11 6.55
N ASN A 87 -6.13 12.66 5.31
CA ASN A 87 -6.89 13.05 4.10
C ASN A 87 -7.46 11.83 3.33
N VAL A 88 -7.16 10.61 3.78
CA VAL A 88 -7.64 9.34 3.22
C VAL A 88 -8.10 8.41 4.33
N ASN A 89 -9.08 7.55 4.05
CA ASN A 89 -9.57 6.52 4.97
C ASN A 89 -8.70 5.26 4.89
N VAL A 90 -7.40 5.42 5.08
CA VAL A 90 -6.43 4.32 5.13
C VAL A 90 -5.43 4.65 6.24
N PRO A 91 -5.06 3.69 7.11
CA PRO A 91 -4.08 3.96 8.14
C PRO A 91 -2.65 3.81 7.60
N TYR A 92 -1.69 4.44 8.27
CA TYR A 92 -0.25 4.31 8.02
C TYR A 92 0.45 3.57 9.17
N ILE A 93 1.68 3.12 8.90
CA ILE A 93 2.55 2.40 9.84
C ILE A 93 3.42 3.44 10.55
N ASP A 94 3.24 3.62 11.85
CA ASP A 94 3.91 4.66 12.64
C ASP A 94 5.42 4.48 12.70
N GLU A 95 5.91 3.25 12.56
CA GLU A 95 7.33 2.95 12.51
C GLU A 95 8.01 3.44 11.21
N CYS A 96 7.24 3.79 10.17
CA CYS A 96 7.78 4.33 8.93
C CYS A 96 8.03 5.85 9.06
N PRO A 97 9.25 6.35 8.76
CA PRO A 97 9.56 7.78 8.86
C PRO A 97 8.74 8.68 7.94
N VAL A 98 8.17 8.14 6.85
CA VAL A 98 7.32 8.91 5.94
C VAL A 98 6.12 8.08 5.50
N ALA A 99 4.96 8.73 5.49
CA ALA A 99 3.71 8.23 4.94
C ALA A 99 3.18 9.23 3.90
N ILE A 100 2.94 8.77 2.67
CA ILE A 100 2.39 9.57 1.58
C ILE A 100 0.96 9.10 1.30
N GLU A 101 -0.01 9.95 1.60
CA GLU A 101 -1.42 9.68 1.37
C GLU A 101 -1.77 9.91 -0.11
N CYS A 102 -2.40 8.90 -0.72
CA CYS A 102 -2.66 8.88 -2.15
C CYS A 102 -4.11 8.56 -2.46
N LYS A 103 -4.63 9.25 -3.49
CA LYS A 103 -5.88 8.89 -4.16
C LYS A 103 -5.58 8.43 -5.58
N VAL A 104 -6.19 7.34 -5.99
CA VAL A 104 -6.02 6.77 -7.33
C VAL A 104 -6.64 7.73 -8.34
N LYS A 105 -5.83 8.15 -9.31
CA LYS A 105 -6.28 9.00 -10.42
C LYS A 105 -6.72 8.16 -11.62
N ASP A 106 -5.86 7.24 -12.04
CA ASP A 106 -6.04 6.39 -13.20
C ASP A 106 -5.65 4.95 -12.85
N ILE A 107 -6.22 3.96 -13.55
CA ILE A 107 -5.75 2.58 -13.51
C ILE A 107 -5.53 2.12 -14.94
N ILE A 108 -4.27 1.86 -15.29
CA ILE A 108 -3.85 1.49 -16.64
C ILE A 108 -3.47 0.01 -16.64
N LYS A 109 -4.19 -0.80 -17.42
CA LYS A 109 -3.94 -2.25 -17.52
C LYS A 109 -2.70 -2.53 -18.37
N LEU A 110 -1.66 -3.13 -17.78
CA LEU A 110 -0.36 -3.35 -18.42
C LEU A 110 0.06 -4.83 -18.33
N GLY A 111 -0.66 -5.69 -19.06
CA GLY A 111 -0.35 -7.12 -19.15
C GLY A 111 -0.50 -7.85 -17.81
N THR A 112 0.61 -8.05 -17.09
CA THR A 112 0.62 -8.78 -15.81
C THR A 112 0.40 -7.90 -14.58
N HIS A 113 0.55 -6.59 -14.72
CA HIS A 113 0.32 -5.62 -13.65
C HIS A 113 -0.60 -4.53 -14.17
N ASP A 114 -1.39 -3.94 -13.30
CA ASP A 114 -2.02 -2.67 -13.60
C ASP A 114 -1.25 -1.56 -12.87
N MET A 115 -1.03 -0.45 -13.55
CA MET A 115 -0.44 0.75 -12.99
C MET A 115 -1.54 1.63 -12.43
N PHE A 116 -1.47 1.88 -11.12
CA PHE A 116 -2.30 2.82 -10.37
C PHE A 116 -1.54 4.14 -10.18
#